data_AF-A0A8B3CLW2-F1
#
_entry.id   AF-A0A8B3CLW2-F1
#
_cell.length_a   1.000
_cell.length_b   1.000
_cell.length_c   1.000
_cell.angle_alpha   90.00
_cell.angle_beta   90.00
_cell.angle_gamma   90.00
#
_symmetry.space_group_name_H-M   'P 1'
#
loop_
_entity.id
_entity.type
_entity.pdbx_description
1 polymer ?
#
loop_
_entity_poly.entity_id
_entity_poly.type
_entity_poly.pdbx_seq_one_letter_code
_entity_poly.pdbx_strand_id
1 'polypeptide(L)'
;MSKKIEEKIKEFIGIAEQCPEKYQVRCFEMLVQDYLASSRELSSNKKEDNSTSKNTDQQNSNSSVKQSELKLTDLHVKVKNFIQKSSLELSQINSVFYKEEDTILLLVDDLKAVKSSEVQIRVALLNAFVSAVNTGNFEFDGEAVRVEVQKRKAYDKANFAANFKNNASLFDGMSSYNKENSIIKLSEAGKEKISDLIKELA
;
A
#
# COMPACT_ATOMS: atom_id res chain seq x y z
N MET A 1 9.98 -17.74 28.63
CA MET A 1 10.08 -17.96 27.16
C MET A 1 11.53 -17.92 26.66
N SER A 2 12.41 -17.11 27.27
CA SER A 2 13.80 -16.91 26.80
C SER A 2 14.69 -18.16 26.81
N LYS A 3 14.55 -19.07 27.77
CA LYS A 3 15.39 -20.29 27.82
C LYS A 3 15.11 -21.28 26.67
N LYS A 4 13.87 -21.36 26.18
CA LYS A 4 13.48 -22.27 25.09
C LYS A 4 14.01 -21.81 23.73
N ILE A 5 14.07 -20.49 23.52
CA ILE A 5 14.59 -19.95 22.27
C ILE A 5 16.13 -20.04 22.23
N GLU A 6 16.81 -19.88 23.36
CA GLU A 6 18.26 -20.09 23.47
C GLU A 6 18.68 -21.55 23.18
N GLU A 7 17.89 -22.53 23.62
CA GLU A 7 18.11 -23.94 23.29
C GLU A 7 17.91 -24.21 21.78
N LYS A 8 16.86 -23.63 21.19
CA LYS A 8 16.57 -23.79 19.75
C LYS A 8 17.58 -23.07 18.85
N ILE A 9 18.10 -21.92 19.29
CA ILE A 9 19.18 -21.22 18.58
C ILE A 9 20.44 -22.08 18.52
N LYS A 10 20.80 -22.79 19.61
CA LYS A 10 21.94 -23.72 19.60
C LYS A 10 21.73 -24.88 18.62
N GLU A 11 20.50 -25.37 18.50
CA GLU A 11 20.12 -26.39 17.51
C GLU A 11 20.25 -25.87 16.07
N PHE A 12 19.79 -24.63 15.81
CA PHE A 12 19.92 -24.00 14.49
C PHE A 12 21.35 -23.70 14.08
N ILE A 13 22.22 -23.35 15.04
CA ILE A 13 23.66 -23.19 14.79
C ILE A 13 24.24 -24.54 14.34
N GLY A 14 23.93 -25.64 15.04
CA GLY A 14 24.42 -26.97 14.66
C GLY A 14 23.95 -27.43 13.28
N ILE A 15 22.75 -27.03 12.86
CA ILE A 15 22.22 -27.31 11.50
C ILE A 15 22.90 -26.40 10.48
N ALA A 16 23.10 -25.12 10.80
CA ALA A 16 23.74 -24.17 9.90
C ALA A 16 25.22 -24.50 9.66
N GLU A 17 25.95 -25.00 10.66
CA GLU A 17 27.36 -25.41 10.53
C GLU A 17 27.56 -26.63 9.62
N GLN A 18 26.53 -27.46 9.43
CA GLN A 18 26.57 -28.58 8.47
C GLN A 18 26.36 -28.12 7.02
N CYS A 19 25.94 -26.86 6.81
CA CYS A 19 25.80 -26.29 5.48
C CYS A 19 27.11 -25.65 5.00
N PRO A 20 27.39 -25.63 3.68
CA PRO A 20 28.53 -24.92 3.12
C PRO A 20 28.50 -23.42 3.48
N GLU A 21 29.66 -22.84 3.77
CA GLU A 21 29.86 -21.47 4.31
C GLU A 21 29.04 -20.38 3.59
N LYS A 22 28.87 -20.54 2.26
CA LYS A 22 28.10 -19.62 1.40
C LYS A 22 26.61 -19.54 1.74
N TYR A 23 26.07 -20.56 2.41
CA TYR A 23 24.64 -20.67 2.71
C TYR A 23 24.35 -20.64 4.22
N GLN A 24 25.35 -20.72 5.09
CA GLN A 24 25.16 -20.82 6.54
C GLN A 24 24.34 -19.65 7.10
N VAL A 25 24.70 -18.42 6.72
CA VAL A 25 24.00 -17.20 7.16
C VAL A 25 22.54 -17.24 6.72
N ARG A 26 22.28 -17.63 5.46
CA ARG A 26 20.92 -17.65 4.93
C ARG A 26 20.07 -18.78 5.51
N CYS A 27 20.68 -19.95 5.74
CA CYS A 27 20.03 -21.07 6.41
C CYS A 27 19.66 -20.72 7.85
N PHE A 28 20.57 -20.08 8.59
CA PHE A 28 20.31 -19.65 9.96
C PHE A 28 19.17 -18.62 10.04
N GLU A 29 19.19 -17.60 9.17
CA GLU A 29 18.10 -16.61 9.09
C GLU A 29 16.74 -17.27 8.83
N MET A 30 16.69 -18.21 7.87
CA MET A 30 15.44 -18.89 7.49
C MET A 30 14.91 -19.76 8.63
N LEU A 31 15.77 -20.51 9.33
CA LEU A 31 15.38 -21.36 10.46
C LEU A 31 14.84 -20.54 11.65
N VAL A 32 15.46 -19.39 11.93
CA VAL A 32 14.99 -18.48 12.99
C VAL A 32 13.66 -17.84 12.61
N GLN A 33 13.48 -17.43 11.34
CA GLN A 33 12.23 -16.86 10.85
C GLN A 33 11.08 -17.87 10.93
N ASP A 34 11.30 -19.12 10.53
CA ASP A 34 10.30 -20.19 10.59
C ASP A 34 9.90 -20.50 12.03
N TYR A 35 10.86 -20.58 12.95
CA TYR A 35 10.59 -20.80 14.37
C TYR A 35 9.75 -19.68 15.00
N LEU A 36 10.05 -18.42 14.68
CA LEU A 36 9.29 -17.26 15.16
C LEU A 36 7.88 -17.22 14.55
N ALA A 37 7.71 -17.64 13.30
CA ALA A 37 6.40 -17.74 12.64
C ALA A 37 5.55 -18.85 13.29
N SER A 38 6.12 -20.03 13.49
CA SER A 38 5.44 -21.18 14.10
C SER A 38 5.06 -20.92 15.57
N SER A 39 5.88 -20.16 16.30
CA SER A 39 5.53 -19.71 17.66
C SER A 39 4.37 -18.72 17.69
N ARG A 40 4.09 -17.98 16.61
CA ARG A 40 2.94 -17.06 16.53
C ARG A 40 1.64 -17.81 16.23
N GLU A 41 1.68 -18.87 15.42
CA GLU A 41 0.49 -19.65 15.08
C GLU A 41 -0.08 -20.44 16.27
N LEU A 42 0.78 -20.91 17.17
CA LEU A 42 0.36 -21.62 18.39
C LEU A 42 -0.40 -20.73 19.40
N SER A 43 -0.34 -19.40 19.26
CA SER A 43 -1.08 -18.46 20.12
C SER A 43 -2.47 -18.06 19.61
N SER A 44 -2.87 -18.49 18.41
CA SER A 44 -4.11 -18.04 17.76
C SER A 44 -5.17 -19.12 17.50
N ASN A 45 -4.98 -20.37 17.95
CA ASN A 45 -5.98 -21.43 17.74
C ASN A 45 -6.82 -21.71 19.00
N LYS A 46 -7.89 -20.93 19.19
CA LYS A 46 -9.12 -21.35 19.87
C LYS A 46 -10.31 -20.48 19.43
N LYS A 47 -11.10 -21.00 18.48
CA LYS A 47 -12.56 -20.83 18.25
C LYS A 47 -12.86 -21.37 16.84
N GLU A 48 -13.34 -22.60 16.73
CA GLU A 48 -14.76 -23.03 16.76
C GLU A 48 -15.45 -22.91 15.39
N ASP A 49 -15.63 -24.10 14.80
CA ASP A 49 -16.68 -24.57 13.89
C ASP A 49 -17.90 -23.66 13.62
N ASN A 50 -18.26 -23.47 12.35
CA ASN A 50 -19.44 -24.14 11.77
C ASN A 50 -19.69 -23.81 10.28
N SER A 51 -19.95 -24.88 9.51
CA SER A 51 -20.98 -25.01 8.45
C SER A 51 -20.80 -24.38 7.05
N THR A 52 -20.31 -25.22 6.14
CA THR A 52 -20.93 -25.65 4.86
C THR A 52 -21.73 -24.64 4.00
N SER A 53 -21.21 -24.33 2.79
CA SER A 53 -21.95 -24.58 1.52
C SER A 53 -21.09 -24.48 0.24
N LYS A 54 -20.92 -25.63 -0.41
CA LYS A 54 -20.89 -25.96 -1.86
C LYS A 54 -20.31 -24.99 -2.91
N ASN A 55 -19.15 -25.42 -3.43
CA ASN A 55 -18.66 -25.46 -4.83
C ASN A 55 -19.40 -24.70 -5.93
N THR A 56 -18.66 -23.87 -6.67
CA THR A 56 -18.45 -24.06 -8.13
C THR A 56 -17.04 -23.57 -8.53
N ASP A 57 -16.19 -24.52 -8.94
CA ASP A 57 -14.93 -24.41 -9.71
C ASP A 57 -15.11 -23.59 -11.01
N GLN A 58 -14.14 -22.99 -11.73
CA GLN A 58 -12.66 -22.93 -11.81
C GLN A 58 -12.38 -21.88 -12.93
N GLN A 59 -11.37 -21.00 -12.95
CA GLN A 59 -9.92 -21.20 -13.19
C GLN A 59 -9.28 -19.78 -13.13
N ASN A 60 -8.37 -19.43 -12.23
CA ASN A 60 -6.97 -19.85 -12.02
C ASN A 60 -5.93 -19.03 -12.85
N SER A 61 -5.20 -18.13 -12.17
CA SER A 61 -3.73 -18.01 -12.31
C SER A 61 -3.10 -17.13 -11.22
N ASN A 62 -2.41 -17.81 -10.29
CA ASN A 62 -1.06 -17.51 -9.79
C ASN A 62 -0.71 -16.09 -9.30
N SER A 63 -0.84 -15.88 -8.00
CA SER A 63 0.28 -15.92 -7.04
C SER A 63 -0.26 -15.35 -5.73
N SER A 64 -0.21 -16.14 -4.65
CA SER A 64 -0.62 -15.71 -3.32
C SER A 64 0.37 -14.68 -2.77
N VAL A 65 0.28 -13.48 -3.30
CA VAL A 65 0.64 -12.27 -2.58
C VAL A 65 -0.24 -12.27 -1.33
N LYS A 66 0.35 -12.14 -0.15
CA LYS A 66 -0.40 -11.92 1.10
C LYS A 66 -0.98 -10.50 1.05
N GLN A 67 -1.99 -10.29 0.20
CA GLN A 67 -2.78 -9.07 0.21
C GLN A 67 -3.59 -9.08 1.50
N SER A 68 -3.40 -8.05 2.31
CA SER A 68 -4.13 -7.86 3.56
C SER A 68 -4.91 -6.57 3.50
N GLU A 69 -6.08 -6.58 4.14
CA GLU A 69 -6.89 -5.37 4.34
C GLU A 69 -6.11 -4.36 5.19
N LEU A 70 -6.21 -3.06 4.86
CA LEU A 70 -5.64 -2.02 5.69
C LEU A 70 -6.42 -1.98 7.01
N LYS A 71 -5.70 -1.95 8.13
CA LYS A 71 -6.28 -1.71 9.45
C LYS A 71 -5.98 -0.29 9.88
N LEU A 72 -6.81 0.27 10.78
CA LEU A 72 -6.49 1.55 11.42
C LEU A 72 -5.09 1.52 12.05
N THR A 73 -4.62 0.41 12.62
CA THR A 73 -3.28 0.33 13.21
C THR A 73 -2.16 0.62 12.22
N ASP A 74 -2.34 0.29 10.93
CA ASP A 74 -1.36 0.52 9.87
C ASP A 74 -1.31 1.99 9.40
N LEU A 75 -2.33 2.78 9.74
CA LEU A 75 -2.47 4.16 9.29
C LEU A 75 -1.74 5.15 10.20
N HIS A 76 -1.01 6.09 9.59
CA HIS A 76 -0.43 7.24 10.31
C HIS A 76 -1.53 8.06 11.02
N VAL A 77 -1.21 8.63 12.19
CA VAL A 77 -2.17 9.38 13.04
C VAL A 77 -2.86 10.52 12.29
N LYS A 78 -2.11 11.24 11.45
CA LYS A 78 -2.66 12.30 10.59
C LYS A 78 -3.71 11.78 9.61
N VAL A 79 -3.53 10.57 9.05
CA VAL A 79 -4.50 9.97 8.14
C VAL A 79 -5.72 9.45 8.88
N LYS A 80 -5.56 8.89 10.09
CA LYS A 80 -6.69 8.55 10.97
C LYS A 80 -7.58 9.76 11.23
N ASN A 81 -6.97 10.89 11.57
CA ASN A 81 -7.68 12.14 11.80
C ASN A 81 -8.36 12.65 10.52
N PHE A 82 -7.71 12.51 9.37
CA PHE A 82 -8.29 12.85 8.07
C PHE A 82 -9.53 12.00 7.77
N ILE A 83 -9.44 10.67 7.90
CA ILE A 83 -10.55 9.72 7.68
C ILE A 83 -11.73 10.06 8.59
N GLN A 84 -11.46 10.37 9.86
CA GLN A 84 -12.49 10.79 10.82
C GLN A 84 -13.12 12.14 10.43
N LYS A 85 -12.31 13.12 10.01
CA LYS A 85 -12.80 14.46 9.60
C LYS A 85 -13.63 14.39 8.32
N SER A 86 -13.27 13.51 7.39
CA SER A 86 -13.94 13.39 6.08
C SER A 86 -15.05 12.35 6.05
N SER A 87 -15.35 11.70 7.18
CA SER A 87 -16.33 10.61 7.30
C SER A 87 -16.10 9.50 6.28
N LEU A 88 -14.84 9.11 6.08
CA LEU A 88 -14.46 7.95 5.27
C LEU A 88 -14.57 6.68 6.11
N GLU A 89 -15.09 5.61 5.53
CA GLU A 89 -15.08 4.30 6.16
C GLU A 89 -13.85 3.49 5.74
N LEU A 90 -13.38 2.63 6.65
CA LEU A 90 -12.25 1.73 6.35
C LEU A 90 -12.60 0.74 5.24
N SER A 91 -13.87 0.34 5.14
CA SER A 91 -14.43 -0.48 4.06
C SER A 91 -14.19 0.16 2.68
N GLN A 92 -14.44 1.47 2.56
CA GLN A 92 -14.22 2.24 1.33
C GLN A 92 -12.74 2.38 0.97
N ILE A 93 -11.87 2.45 1.98
CA ILE A 93 -10.43 2.49 1.74
C ILE A 93 -9.94 1.12 1.28
N ASN A 94 -10.45 0.03 1.88
CA ASN A 94 -10.08 -1.34 1.52
C ASN A 94 -10.63 -1.81 0.17
N SER A 95 -11.66 -1.16 -0.39
CA SER A 95 -12.08 -1.40 -1.77
C SER A 95 -11.20 -0.70 -2.81
N VAL A 96 -10.53 0.39 -2.41
CA VAL A 96 -9.67 1.19 -3.29
C VAL A 96 -8.19 0.81 -3.17
N PHE A 97 -7.76 0.41 -1.98
CA PHE A 97 -6.37 0.12 -1.62
C PHE A 97 -6.25 -1.23 -0.93
N TYR A 98 -5.08 -1.86 -1.08
CA TYR A 98 -4.70 -3.04 -0.32
C TYR A 98 -3.29 -2.89 0.24
N LYS A 99 -2.99 -3.65 1.29
CA LYS A 99 -1.66 -3.74 1.86
C LYS A 99 -0.95 -4.98 1.32
N GLU A 100 0.20 -4.78 0.68
CA GLU A 100 1.14 -5.82 0.28
C GLU A 100 2.42 -5.65 1.10
N GLU A 101 2.71 -6.64 1.94
CA GLU A 101 3.80 -6.64 2.92
C GLU A 101 3.71 -5.44 3.89
N ASP A 102 4.35 -4.33 3.55
CA ASP A 102 4.32 -3.06 4.29
C ASP A 102 4.09 -1.84 3.38
N THR A 103 3.67 -2.10 2.14
CA THR A 103 3.35 -1.07 1.15
C THR A 103 1.87 -1.07 0.83
N ILE A 104 1.31 0.12 0.65
CA ILE A 104 -0.08 0.28 0.27
C ILE A 104 -0.12 0.55 -1.22
N LEU A 105 -0.90 -0.26 -1.93
CA LEU A 105 -1.06 -0.19 -3.36
C LEU A 105 -2.52 0.02 -3.73
N LEU A 106 -2.73 0.61 -4.90
CA LEU A 106 -4.08 0.82 -5.43
C LEU A 106 -4.61 -0.49 -6.01
N LEU A 107 -5.80 -0.90 -5.56
CA LEU A 107 -6.52 -2.07 -6.07
C LEU A 107 -7.25 -1.77 -7.39
N VAL A 108 -7.69 -0.53 -7.57
CA VAL A 108 -8.60 -0.14 -8.65
C VAL A 108 -7.85 0.22 -9.93
N ASP A 109 -8.13 -0.51 -11.00
CA ASP A 109 -7.63 -0.21 -12.34
C ASP A 109 -8.42 0.91 -13.02
N ASP A 110 -9.75 0.92 -12.85
CA ASP A 110 -10.65 1.92 -13.43
C ASP A 110 -10.84 3.13 -12.51
N LEU A 111 -10.19 4.24 -12.85
CA LEU A 111 -10.29 5.49 -12.12
C LEU A 111 -11.57 6.29 -12.44
N LYS A 112 -12.57 5.69 -13.11
CA LYS A 112 -13.85 6.33 -13.50
C LYS A 112 -13.65 7.67 -14.24
N ALA A 113 -12.60 7.76 -15.04
CA ALA A 113 -12.22 8.99 -15.75
C ALA A 113 -11.97 8.72 -17.24
N VAL A 114 -12.62 9.50 -18.09
CA VAL A 114 -12.52 9.37 -19.56
C VAL A 114 -11.36 10.21 -20.11
N LYS A 115 -11.08 11.36 -19.48
CA LYS A 115 -10.05 12.30 -19.96
C LYS A 115 -8.69 11.97 -19.35
N SER A 116 -7.66 11.93 -20.18
CA SER A 116 -6.27 11.71 -19.73
C SER A 116 -5.82 12.74 -18.68
N SER A 117 -6.25 14.00 -18.80
CA SER A 117 -5.96 15.03 -17.80
C SER A 117 -6.56 14.70 -16.44
N GLU A 118 -7.78 14.16 -16.41
CA GLU A 118 -8.46 13.79 -15.17
C GLU A 118 -7.82 12.55 -14.54
N VAL A 119 -7.49 11.54 -15.35
CA VAL A 119 -6.74 10.36 -14.90
C VAL A 119 -5.41 10.78 -14.25
N GLN A 120 -4.67 11.70 -14.86
CA GLN A 120 -3.40 12.18 -14.31
C GLN A 120 -3.55 12.81 -12.91
N ILE A 121 -4.59 13.63 -12.72
CA ILE A 121 -4.85 14.25 -11.42
C ILE A 121 -5.34 13.22 -10.40
N ARG A 122 -6.25 12.30 -10.78
CA ARG A 122 -6.72 11.24 -9.88
C ARG A 122 -5.57 10.35 -9.41
N VAL A 123 -4.67 9.94 -10.30
CA VAL A 123 -3.45 9.18 -9.93
C VAL A 123 -2.57 9.97 -8.97
N ALA A 124 -2.40 11.28 -9.18
CA ALA A 124 -1.62 12.11 -8.27
C ALA A 124 -2.23 12.18 -6.87
N LEU A 125 -3.54 12.36 -6.78
CA LEU A 125 -4.28 12.38 -5.52
C LEU A 125 -4.17 11.03 -4.77
N LEU A 126 -4.30 9.91 -5.48
CA LEU A 126 -4.18 8.59 -4.87
C LEU A 126 -2.75 8.30 -4.39
N ASN A 127 -1.72 8.69 -5.15
CA ASN A 127 -0.33 8.61 -4.69
C ASN A 127 -0.07 9.46 -3.45
N ALA A 128 -0.66 10.65 -3.39
CA ALA A 128 -0.54 11.50 -2.21
C ALA A 128 -1.20 10.87 -0.98
N PHE A 129 -2.30 10.15 -1.15
CA PHE A 129 -2.91 9.37 -0.07
C PHE A 129 -1.98 8.25 0.39
N VAL A 130 -1.43 7.45 -0.54
CA VAL A 130 -0.48 6.37 -0.21
C VAL A 130 0.73 6.91 0.57
N SER A 131 1.31 8.02 0.11
CA SER A 131 2.41 8.70 0.81
C SER A 131 1.98 9.17 2.21
N ALA A 132 0.78 9.71 2.36
CA ALA A 132 0.25 10.14 3.64
C ALA A 132 0.09 8.98 4.62
N VAL A 133 -0.29 7.79 4.15
CA VAL A 133 -0.40 6.63 5.03
C VAL A 133 0.97 6.26 5.62
N ASN A 134 2.03 6.35 4.82
CA ASN A 134 3.38 5.98 5.23
C ASN A 134 4.08 7.08 6.05
N THR A 135 3.96 8.34 5.63
CA THR A 135 4.75 9.46 6.18
C THR A 135 3.93 10.45 7.00
N GLY A 136 2.61 10.40 6.88
CA GLY A 136 1.69 11.40 7.43
C GLY A 136 1.55 12.67 6.59
N ASN A 137 2.29 12.82 5.50
CA ASN A 137 2.23 14.00 4.63
C ASN A 137 1.47 13.67 3.35
N PHE A 138 0.46 14.49 3.03
CA PHE A 138 -0.29 14.38 1.78
C PHE A 138 0.52 15.00 0.64
N GLU A 139 1.46 14.24 0.11
CA GLU A 139 2.35 14.67 -0.95
C GLU A 139 2.67 13.53 -1.90
N PHE A 140 2.91 13.84 -3.18
CA PHE A 140 3.27 12.84 -4.19
C PHE A 140 4.53 13.26 -4.93
N ASP A 141 5.25 12.26 -5.45
CA ASP A 141 6.31 12.49 -6.43
C ASP A 141 5.71 12.55 -7.83
N GLY A 142 5.85 13.70 -8.48
CA GLY A 142 5.41 13.93 -9.84
C GLY A 142 6.01 12.97 -10.87
N GLU A 143 7.20 12.43 -10.63
CA GLU A 143 7.84 11.45 -11.51
C GLU A 143 7.24 10.06 -11.32
N ALA A 144 6.96 9.66 -10.07
CA ALA A 144 6.22 8.43 -9.78
C ALA A 144 4.83 8.45 -10.42
N VAL A 145 4.12 9.59 -10.31
CA VAL A 145 2.83 9.80 -10.99
C VAL A 145 3.00 9.69 -12.50
N ARG A 146 4.04 10.30 -13.07
CA ARG A 146 4.33 10.23 -14.52
C ARG A 146 4.49 8.78 -14.99
N VAL A 147 5.23 7.96 -14.25
CA VAL A 147 5.42 6.54 -14.55
C VAL A 147 4.11 5.77 -14.45
N GLU A 148 3.29 6.04 -13.44
CA GLU A 148 2.03 5.35 -13.25
C GLU A 148 1.00 5.70 -14.34
N VAL A 149 0.87 6.98 -14.71
CA VAL A 149 -0.04 7.39 -15.79
C VAL A 149 0.42 6.87 -17.15
N GLN A 150 1.73 6.63 -17.34
CA GLN A 150 2.25 5.95 -18.53
C GLN A 150 1.82 4.49 -18.59
N LYS A 151 1.88 3.76 -17.47
CA LYS A 151 1.39 2.38 -17.37
C LYS A 151 -0.10 2.29 -17.73
N ARG A 152 -0.89 3.27 -17.28
CA ARG A 152 -2.32 3.39 -17.57
C ARG A 152 -2.66 3.94 -18.96
N LYS A 153 -1.65 4.19 -19.82
CA LYS A 153 -1.81 4.79 -21.17
C LYS A 153 -2.54 6.14 -21.17
N ALA A 154 -2.51 6.86 -20.05
CA ALA A 154 -3.15 8.17 -19.86
C ALA A 154 -2.15 9.32 -19.81
N TYR A 155 -0.88 9.05 -20.16
CA TYR A 155 0.17 10.07 -20.18
C TYR A 155 0.06 10.97 -21.41
N ASP A 156 -0.25 12.24 -21.17
CA ASP A 156 -0.20 13.29 -22.19
C ASP A 156 1.08 14.11 -21.97
N LYS A 157 2.12 13.80 -22.73
CA LYS A 157 3.44 14.46 -22.62
C LYS A 157 3.36 15.97 -22.87
N ALA A 158 2.53 16.39 -23.82
CA ALA A 158 2.44 17.80 -24.22
C ALA A 158 1.73 18.63 -23.15
N ASN A 159 0.70 18.05 -22.53
CA ASN A 159 -0.15 18.77 -21.59
C ASN A 159 0.08 18.41 -20.12
N PHE A 160 0.98 17.48 -19.77
CA PHE A 160 1.18 17.04 -18.39
C PHE A 160 1.35 18.23 -17.42
N ALA A 161 2.38 19.05 -17.63
CA ALA A 161 2.63 20.22 -16.77
C ALA A 161 1.45 21.21 -16.76
N ALA A 162 0.77 21.40 -17.90
CA ALA A 162 -0.39 22.27 -18.03
C ALA A 162 -1.60 21.72 -17.24
N ASN A 163 -1.81 20.41 -17.25
CA ASN A 163 -2.88 19.75 -16.49
C ASN A 163 -2.72 19.98 -14.99
N PHE A 164 -1.51 19.84 -14.45
CA PHE A 164 -1.22 20.13 -13.05
C PHE A 164 -1.38 21.62 -12.73
N LYS A 165 -0.89 22.51 -13.60
CA LYS A 165 -1.05 23.96 -13.44
C LYS A 165 -2.53 24.38 -13.44
N ASN A 166 -3.35 23.81 -14.30
CA ASN A 166 -4.79 24.10 -14.37
C ASN A 166 -5.54 23.60 -13.11
N ASN A 167 -4.97 22.65 -12.39
CA ASN A 167 -5.50 22.12 -11.13
C ASN A 167 -4.67 22.60 -9.92
N ALA A 168 -3.94 23.72 -10.04
CA ALA A 168 -3.06 24.24 -9.00
C ALA A 168 -3.75 24.47 -7.65
N SER A 169 -5.06 24.72 -7.63
CA SER A 169 -5.83 24.87 -6.38
C SER A 169 -5.82 23.62 -5.49
N LEU A 170 -5.58 22.43 -6.05
CA LEU A 170 -5.47 21.17 -5.32
C LEU A 170 -4.09 20.97 -4.69
N PHE A 171 -3.11 21.77 -5.07
CA PHE A 171 -1.71 21.61 -4.70
C PHE A 171 -1.24 22.83 -3.89
N ASP A 172 -0.55 22.58 -2.78
CA ASP A 172 -0.08 23.65 -1.91
C ASP A 172 1.11 24.38 -2.54
N GLY A 173 0.97 25.69 -2.74
CA GLY A 173 2.04 26.55 -3.27
C GLY A 173 2.50 26.25 -4.70
N MET A 174 1.74 25.46 -5.48
CA MET A 174 2.15 25.10 -6.85
C MET A 174 1.85 26.21 -7.85
N SER A 175 2.91 26.85 -8.37
CA SER A 175 2.81 27.80 -9.49
C SER A 175 3.06 27.13 -10.85
N SER A 176 3.93 26.12 -10.89
CA SER A 176 4.26 25.34 -12.08
C SER A 176 4.88 24.00 -11.68
N TYR A 177 4.77 23.02 -12.57
CA TYR A 177 5.39 21.70 -12.38
C TYR A 177 6.90 21.78 -12.64
N ASN A 178 7.72 21.38 -11.66
CA ASN A 178 9.17 21.30 -11.77
C ASN A 178 9.62 19.84 -11.61
N LYS A 179 10.44 19.35 -12.55
CA LYS A 179 11.00 17.98 -12.49
C LYS A 179 12.08 17.82 -11.44
N GLU A 180 12.82 18.88 -11.12
CA GLU A 180 13.92 18.86 -10.15
C GLU A 180 13.43 18.91 -8.70
N ASN A 181 12.22 19.46 -8.50
CA ASN A 181 11.50 19.40 -7.22
C ASN A 181 10.11 18.80 -7.48
N SER A 182 10.10 17.48 -7.67
CA SER A 182 8.90 16.74 -8.07
C SER A 182 7.96 16.42 -6.91
N ILE A 183 8.37 16.66 -5.66
CA ILE A 183 7.52 16.43 -4.48
C ILE A 183 6.51 17.56 -4.35
N ILE A 184 5.24 17.21 -4.47
CA ILE A 184 4.13 18.16 -4.50
C ILE A 184 3.18 17.84 -3.36
N LYS A 185 2.96 18.83 -2.49
CA LYS A 185 2.03 18.73 -1.36
C LYS A 185 0.61 19.09 -1.80
N LEU A 186 -0.38 18.50 -1.15
CA LEU A 186 -1.77 18.84 -1.37
C LEU A 186 -2.24 19.97 -0.48
N SER A 187 -3.06 20.84 -1.06
CA SER A 187 -3.84 21.85 -0.32
C SER A 187 -4.98 21.19 0.46
N GLU A 188 -5.69 21.94 1.31
CA GLU A 188 -6.90 21.43 1.96
C GLU A 188 -7.96 20.99 0.93
N ALA A 189 -8.14 21.75 -0.16
CA ALA A 189 -9.04 21.37 -1.26
C ALA A 189 -8.59 20.07 -1.96
N GLY A 190 -7.29 19.85 -2.10
CA GLY A 190 -6.74 18.59 -2.62
C GLY A 190 -7.04 17.39 -1.72
N LYS A 191 -6.95 17.57 -0.39
CA LYS A 191 -7.29 16.53 0.59
C LYS A 191 -8.78 16.21 0.58
N GLU A 192 -9.66 17.22 0.51
CA GLU A 192 -11.10 17.01 0.34
C GLU A 192 -11.37 16.22 -0.95
N LYS A 193 -10.71 16.59 -2.05
CA LYS A 193 -10.88 15.90 -3.33
C LYS A 193 -10.42 14.43 -3.30
N ILE A 194 -9.38 14.09 -2.54
CA ILE A 194 -9.01 12.68 -2.28
C ILE A 194 -10.16 11.94 -1.62
N SER A 195 -10.76 12.52 -0.58
CA SER A 195 -11.83 11.85 0.15
C SER A 195 -13.02 11.56 -0.76
N ASP A 196 -13.42 12.54 -1.56
CA ASP A 196 -14.50 12.36 -2.54
C ASP A 196 -14.14 11.29 -3.58
N LEU A 197 -12.89 11.28 -4.05
CA LEU A 197 -12.41 10.29 -5.00
C LEU A 197 -12.45 8.86 -4.42
N ILE A 198 -12.03 8.67 -3.17
CA ILE A 198 -12.10 7.35 -2.51
C ILE A 198 -13.56 6.90 -2.39
N LYS A 199 -14.48 7.81 -2.02
CA LYS A 199 -15.92 7.50 -1.95
C LYS A 199 -16.52 7.20 -3.32
N GLU A 200 -16.02 7.84 -4.37
CA GLU A 200 -16.48 7.62 -5.74
C GLU A 200 -15.99 6.26 -6.28
N LEU A 201 -14.79 5.83 -5.91
CA LEU A 201 -14.19 4.58 -6.36
C LEU A 201 -14.61 3.35 -5.55
N ALA A 202 -14.99 3.55 -4.28
CA ALA A 202 -15.55 2.52 -3.41
C ALA A 202 -16.95 2.07 -3.84
#